data_AF-A0A946FT22-F1
#
_entry.id   AF-A0A946FT22-F1
#
_cell.length_a   1.000
_cell.length_b   1.000
_cell.length_c   1.000
_cell.angle_alpha   90.00
_cell.angle_beta   90.00
_cell.angle_gamma   90.00
#
_symmetry.space_group_name_H-M   'P 1'
#
loop_
_entity.id
_entity.type
_entity.pdbx_description
1 polymer ?
#
loop_
_entity_poly.entity_id
_entity_poly.type
_entity_poly.pdbx_seq_one_letter_code
_entity_poly.pdbx_strand_id
1 'polypeptide(L)'
;MTKQNSLDEKYLKATQVVCKQGMFPFKASDTAVNIIKRVVKSEQELNFICAFNKVSSQTPEQLLVSSDFNETEIEILASGLAKQGLIFNQPNSKGIMIYRLLPLVMIGLMEYKFMTPLCRNDEERELAELFEALLEE
;
A
#
# COMPACT_ATOMS: atom_id res chain seq x y z
N MET A 1 -7.24 7.24 -25.64
CA MET A 1 -6.59 6.52 -24.52
C MET A 1 -7.50 5.38 -24.10
N THR A 2 -7.01 4.14 -24.10
CA THR A 2 -7.78 2.95 -23.72
C THR A 2 -7.85 2.82 -22.19
N LYS A 3 -8.93 2.22 -21.66
CA LYS A 3 -9.15 2.03 -20.20
C LYS A 3 -7.97 1.31 -19.51
N GLN A 4 -7.30 0.40 -20.22
CA GLN A 4 -6.11 -0.32 -19.75
C GLN A 4 -4.95 0.62 -19.42
N ASN A 5 -4.62 1.56 -20.31
CA ASN A 5 -3.54 2.52 -20.08
C ASN A 5 -3.83 3.39 -18.83
N SER A 6 -5.09 3.70 -18.57
CA SER A 6 -5.48 4.49 -17.39
C SER A 6 -5.28 3.73 -16.07
N LEU A 7 -5.45 2.40 -16.05
CA LEU A 7 -5.28 1.61 -14.83
C LEU A 7 -3.79 1.36 -14.54
N ASP A 8 -2.97 1.10 -15.56
CA ASP A 8 -1.53 0.96 -15.40
C ASP A 8 -0.89 2.25 -14.86
N GLU A 9 -1.36 3.42 -15.30
CA GLU A 9 -0.96 4.72 -14.72
C GLU A 9 -1.31 4.84 -13.22
N LYS A 10 -2.46 4.31 -12.79
CA LYS A 10 -2.86 4.32 -11.38
C LYS A 10 -1.99 3.41 -10.54
N TYR A 11 -1.66 2.22 -11.05
CA TYR A 11 -0.70 1.33 -10.40
C TYR A 11 0.66 2.00 -10.24
N LEU A 12 1.18 2.63 -11.29
CA LEU A 12 2.46 3.33 -11.22
C LEU A 12 2.44 4.45 -10.18
N LYS A 13 1.39 5.29 -10.17
CA LYS A 13 1.24 6.39 -9.19
C LYS A 13 1.16 5.87 -7.75
N ALA A 14 0.34 4.86 -7.49
CA ALA A 14 0.24 4.26 -6.16
C ALA A 14 1.57 3.65 -5.73
N THR A 15 2.26 2.96 -6.64
CA THR A 15 3.59 2.37 -6.38
C THR A 15 4.61 3.44 -6.02
N GLN A 16 4.66 4.56 -6.75
CA GLN A 16 5.53 5.69 -6.40
C GLN A 16 5.26 6.23 -5.00
N VAL A 17 3.99 6.24 -4.58
CA VAL A 17 3.61 6.68 -3.23
C VAL A 17 4.00 5.67 -2.16
N VAL A 18 3.96 4.36 -2.42
CA VAL A 18 4.43 3.33 -1.48
C VAL A 18 5.96 3.29 -1.41
N CYS A 19 6.65 3.30 -2.55
CA CYS A 19 8.10 3.15 -2.61
C CYS A 19 8.87 4.26 -1.90
N LYS A 20 8.30 5.46 -1.78
CA LYS A 20 8.94 6.57 -1.06
C LYS A 20 8.72 6.54 0.46
N GLN A 21 7.92 5.62 0.97
CA GLN A 21 7.68 5.48 2.41
C GLN A 21 8.87 4.78 3.07
N GLY A 22 8.95 4.88 4.40
CA GLY A 22 9.99 4.22 5.19
C GLY A 22 11.33 4.93 5.15
N MET A 23 12.36 4.26 5.70
CA MET A 23 13.71 4.81 5.82
C MET A 23 14.51 4.70 4.51
N PHE A 24 14.24 3.66 3.73
CA PHE A 24 14.92 3.37 2.47
C PHE A 24 13.91 3.45 1.32
N PRO A 25 13.84 4.60 0.62
CA PRO A 25 12.93 4.73 -0.51
C PRO A 25 13.42 3.90 -1.70
N PHE A 26 12.51 3.16 -2.31
CA PHE A 26 12.75 2.41 -3.55
C PHE A 26 12.42 3.25 -4.78
N LYS A 27 12.99 2.89 -5.92
CA LYS A 27 12.47 3.32 -7.21
C LYS A 27 11.15 2.60 -7.48
N ALA A 28 10.20 3.25 -8.13
CA ALA A 28 9.01 2.57 -8.67
C ALA A 28 9.40 1.79 -9.94
N SER A 29 10.11 0.67 -9.76
CA SER A 29 10.48 -0.27 -10.83
C SER A 29 9.29 -1.12 -11.27
N ASP A 30 9.42 -1.83 -12.38
CA ASP A 30 8.39 -2.77 -12.85
C ASP A 30 8.12 -3.87 -11.80
N THR A 31 9.17 -4.29 -11.08
CA THR A 31 9.08 -5.23 -9.95
C THR A 31 8.21 -4.67 -8.83
N ALA A 32 8.46 -3.42 -8.40
CA ALA A 32 7.64 -2.77 -7.40
C ALA A 32 6.17 -2.62 -7.85
N VAL A 33 5.93 -2.28 -9.13
CA VAL A 33 4.57 -2.18 -9.69
C VAL A 33 3.87 -3.54 -9.66
N ASN A 34 4.58 -4.62 -9.99
CA ASN A 34 4.03 -5.97 -9.96
C ASN A 34 3.69 -6.45 -8.54
N ILE A 35 4.47 -6.03 -7.53
CA ILE A 35 4.12 -6.24 -6.12
C ILE A 35 2.78 -5.57 -5.79
N ILE A 36 2.61 -4.29 -6.14
CA ILE A 36 1.37 -3.56 -5.87
C ILE A 36 0.18 -4.18 -6.64
N LYS A 37 0.38 -4.60 -7.89
CA LYS A 37 -0.65 -5.30 -8.70
C LYS A 37 -1.14 -6.61 -8.07
N ARG A 38 -0.28 -7.33 -7.35
CA ARG A 38 -0.65 -8.57 -6.65
C ARG A 38 -1.38 -8.34 -5.34
N VAL A 39 -1.11 -7.22 -4.68
CA VAL A 39 -1.59 -6.97 -3.32
C VAL A 39 -2.87 -6.15 -3.29
N VAL A 40 -2.98 -5.12 -4.13
CA VAL A 40 -4.12 -4.22 -4.19
C VAL A 40 -5.27 -4.87 -4.97
N LYS A 41 -6.49 -4.79 -4.43
CA LYS A 41 -7.66 -5.51 -4.94
C LYS A 41 -8.65 -4.64 -5.70
N SER A 42 -8.52 -3.31 -5.63
CA SER A 42 -9.42 -2.40 -6.34
C SER A 42 -8.76 -1.11 -6.82
N GLU A 43 -9.37 -0.48 -7.82
CA GLU A 43 -8.95 0.84 -8.30
C GLU A 43 -9.14 1.94 -7.24
N GLN A 44 -10.14 1.80 -6.36
CA GLN A 44 -10.36 2.74 -5.26
C GLN A 44 -9.21 2.69 -4.23
N GLU A 45 -8.70 1.50 -3.92
CA GLU A 45 -7.53 1.34 -3.05
C GLU A 45 -6.28 2.02 -3.65
N LEU A 46 -6.07 1.93 -4.98
CA LEU A 46 -4.98 2.66 -5.65
C LEU A 46 -5.11 4.17 -5.48
N ASN A 47 -6.33 4.71 -5.65
CA ASN A 47 -6.58 6.14 -5.45
C ASN A 47 -6.38 6.53 -3.97
N PHE A 48 -6.79 5.68 -3.03
CA PHE A 48 -6.65 5.94 -1.60
C PHE A 48 -5.20 5.91 -1.12
N ILE A 49 -4.36 5.00 -1.65
CA ILE A 49 -2.90 5.02 -1.43
C ILE A 49 -2.32 6.39 -1.80
N CYS A 50 -2.81 7.01 -2.88
CA CYS A 50 -2.33 8.31 -3.33
C CYS A 50 -2.61 9.45 -2.33
N ALA A 51 -3.57 9.31 -1.41
CA ALA A 51 -3.83 10.30 -0.35
C ALA A 51 -2.63 10.48 0.59
N PHE A 52 -1.77 9.47 0.71
CA PHE A 52 -0.55 9.48 1.53
C PHE A 52 0.67 10.07 0.79
N ASN A 53 0.46 10.73 -0.35
CA ASN A 53 1.55 11.29 -1.15
C ASN A 53 2.28 12.44 -0.43
N LYS A 54 1.65 13.20 0.47
CA LYS A 54 2.36 14.27 1.19
C LYS A 54 2.87 13.83 2.55
N VAL A 55 2.09 13.01 3.24
CA VAL A 55 2.37 12.54 4.60
C VAL A 55 2.02 11.06 4.71
N SER A 56 2.88 10.30 5.38
CA SER A 56 2.76 8.84 5.50
C SER A 56 1.70 8.39 6.51
N SER A 57 1.38 9.25 7.48
CA SER A 57 0.46 8.96 8.60
C SER A 57 -0.57 10.06 8.73
N GLN A 58 -1.85 9.71 8.79
CA GLN A 58 -2.98 10.66 8.79
C GLN A 58 -4.11 10.22 9.73
N THR A 59 -4.84 11.19 10.29
CA THR A 59 -6.11 10.95 11.01
C THR A 59 -7.28 10.80 10.02
N PRO A 60 -8.47 10.30 10.43
CA PRO A 60 -9.66 10.32 9.58
C PRO A 60 -9.95 11.70 8.98
N GLU A 61 -9.87 12.77 9.79
CA GLU A 61 -10.16 14.13 9.35
C GLU A 61 -9.16 14.62 8.29
N GLN A 62 -7.89 14.23 8.40
CA GLN A 62 -6.88 14.55 7.41
C GLN A 62 -7.10 13.78 6.10
N LEU A 63 -7.59 12.54 6.18
CA LEU A 63 -7.92 11.73 5.00
C LEU A 63 -9.16 12.24 4.27
N LEU A 64 -10.16 12.77 4.98
CA LEU A 64 -11.31 13.47 4.37
C LEU A 64 -10.88 14.68 3.53
N VAL A 65 -9.77 15.33 3.89
CA VAL A 65 -9.24 16.51 3.18
C VAL A 65 -8.24 16.12 2.08
N SER A 66 -7.44 15.08 2.29
CA SER A 66 -6.39 14.65 1.36
C SER A 66 -6.86 13.64 0.31
N SER A 67 -8.09 13.16 0.41
CA SER A 67 -8.71 12.22 -0.52
C SER A 67 -10.11 12.67 -0.94
N ASP A 68 -10.64 12.07 -1.99
CA ASP A 68 -12.00 12.31 -2.47
C ASP A 68 -13.04 11.36 -1.83
N PHE A 69 -12.67 10.68 -0.74
CA PHE A 69 -13.49 9.67 -0.08
C PHE A 69 -14.21 10.23 1.14
N ASN A 70 -15.43 9.73 1.38
CA ASN A 70 -16.13 9.99 2.62
C ASN A 70 -15.64 9.07 3.76
N GLU A 71 -16.12 9.33 4.99
CA GLU A 71 -15.68 8.62 6.19
C GLU A 71 -15.87 7.10 6.11
N THR A 72 -17.03 6.65 5.59
CA THR A 72 -17.33 5.22 5.44
C THR A 72 -16.39 4.56 4.43
N GLU A 73 -16.12 5.24 3.31
CA GLU A 73 -15.20 4.74 2.29
C GLU A 73 -13.77 4.66 2.81
N ILE A 74 -13.32 5.67 3.58
CA ILE A 74 -12.00 5.68 4.22
C ILE A 74 -11.84 4.46 5.14
N GLU A 75 -12.83 4.19 5.99
CA GLU A 75 -12.79 3.05 6.91
C GLU A 75 -12.71 1.72 6.15
N ILE A 76 -13.55 1.53 5.12
CA ILE A 76 -13.58 0.33 4.30
C ILE A 76 -12.24 0.12 3.58
N LEU A 77 -11.74 1.15 2.90
CA LEU A 77 -10.50 1.09 2.12
C LEU A 77 -9.28 0.90 3.02
N ALA A 78 -9.22 1.61 4.15
CA ALA A 78 -8.14 1.45 5.12
C ALA A 78 -8.13 0.05 5.74
N SER A 79 -9.30 -0.49 6.10
CA SER A 79 -9.43 -1.85 6.63
C SER A 79 -9.03 -2.91 5.59
N GLY A 80 -9.41 -2.71 4.33
CA GLY A 80 -9.01 -3.56 3.21
C GLY A 80 -7.49 -3.59 3.03
N LEU A 81 -6.87 -2.42 2.94
CA LEU A 81 -5.42 -2.26 2.81
C LEU A 81 -4.65 -2.73 4.05
N ALA A 82 -5.23 -2.61 5.25
CA ALA A 82 -4.63 -3.15 6.47
C ALA A 82 -4.56 -4.68 6.46
N LYS A 83 -5.65 -5.35 6.04
CA LYS A 83 -5.65 -6.80 5.80
C LYS A 83 -4.66 -7.22 4.70
N GLN A 84 -4.37 -6.33 3.77
CA GLN A 84 -3.40 -6.55 2.70
C GLN A 84 -1.95 -6.26 3.14
N GLY A 85 -1.71 -5.68 4.31
CA GLY A 85 -0.38 -5.34 4.81
C GLY A 85 0.18 -4.02 4.27
N LEU A 86 -0.66 -3.15 3.70
CA LEU A 86 -0.25 -1.84 3.17
C LEU A 86 -0.57 -0.68 4.11
N ILE A 87 -1.54 -0.83 5.00
CA ILE A 87 -1.88 0.18 6.01
C ILE A 87 -1.74 -0.40 7.41
N PHE A 88 -1.17 0.38 8.31
CA PHE A 88 -1.22 0.13 9.73
C PHE A 88 -2.12 1.17 10.39
N ASN A 89 -3.20 0.73 11.01
CA ASN A 89 -4.14 1.58 11.72
C ASN A 89 -4.15 1.28 13.22
N GLN A 90 -3.86 2.30 14.03
CA GLN A 90 -3.85 2.18 15.48
C GLN A 90 -4.23 3.51 16.15
N PRO A 91 -4.86 3.48 17.33
CA PRO A 91 -5.02 4.68 18.13
C PRO A 91 -3.65 5.17 18.63
N ASN A 92 -3.46 6.50 18.65
CA ASN A 92 -2.33 7.11 19.34
C ASN A 92 -2.58 7.19 20.86
N SER A 93 -1.65 7.79 21.60
CA SER A 93 -1.75 7.96 23.06
C SER A 93 -2.95 8.79 23.55
N LYS A 94 -3.63 9.51 22.65
CA LYS A 94 -4.85 10.27 22.93
C LYS A 94 -6.13 9.53 22.49
N GLY A 95 -6.01 8.29 22.01
CA GLY A 95 -7.13 7.52 21.50
C GLY A 95 -7.57 7.88 20.08
N ILE A 96 -6.84 8.75 19.38
CA ILE A 96 -7.18 9.16 18.01
C ILE A 96 -6.62 8.13 17.03
N MET A 97 -7.46 7.57 16.16
CA MET A 97 -7.05 6.63 15.14
C MET A 97 -6.08 7.29 14.15
N ILE A 98 -4.95 6.63 13.89
CA ILE A 98 -3.96 7.03 12.88
C ILE A 98 -3.86 5.92 11.85
N TYR A 99 -3.93 6.28 10.58
CA TYR A 99 -3.67 5.41 9.45
C TYR A 99 -2.29 5.73 8.89
N ARG A 100 -1.41 4.73 8.82
CA ARG A 100 -0.08 4.85 8.26
C ARG A 100 0.06 3.96 7.03
N LEU A 101 0.47 4.53 5.90
CA LEU A 101 0.91 3.75 4.74
C LEU A 101 2.27 3.13 5.04
N LEU A 102 2.40 1.83 4.84
CA LEU A 102 3.62 1.07 5.08
C LEU A 102 4.52 1.06 3.83
N PRO A 103 5.86 1.02 4.03
CA PRO A 103 6.81 0.79 2.93
C PRO A 103 6.72 -0.65 2.40
N LEU A 104 7.48 -0.96 1.36
CA LEU A 104 7.59 -2.32 0.83
C LEU A 104 8.32 -3.27 1.79
N VAL A 105 9.37 -2.79 2.47
CA VAL A 105 10.23 -3.58 3.38
C VAL A 105 10.64 -2.76 4.61
N MET A 106 11.33 -3.39 5.56
CA MET A 106 11.77 -2.82 6.84
C MET A 106 10.59 -2.31 7.67
N ILE A 107 9.82 -3.27 8.20
CA ILE A 107 8.54 -3.04 8.89
C ILE A 107 7.48 -2.56 7.88
N GLY A 108 7.41 -3.26 6.76
CA GLY A 108 6.57 -2.98 5.60
C GLY A 108 5.76 -4.18 5.12
N LEU A 109 5.27 -4.08 3.89
CA LEU A 109 4.44 -5.10 3.24
C LEU A 109 5.05 -6.50 3.27
N MET A 110 6.37 -6.61 2.99
CA MET A 110 7.08 -7.89 2.99
C MET A 110 6.95 -8.60 4.34
N GLU A 111 7.30 -7.92 5.44
CA GLU A 111 7.21 -8.50 6.78
C GLU A 111 5.77 -8.87 7.14
N TYR A 112 4.80 -8.01 6.79
CA TYR A 112 3.39 -8.30 7.02
C TYR A 112 2.90 -9.56 6.30
N LYS A 113 3.40 -9.82 5.09
CA LYS A 113 3.04 -11.02 4.31
C LYS A 113 3.74 -12.27 4.83
N PHE A 114 5.03 -12.20 5.10
CA PHE A 114 5.84 -13.40 5.34
C PHE A 114 6.15 -13.71 6.81
N MET A 115 5.78 -12.84 7.75
CA MET A 115 5.86 -13.11 9.20
C MET A 115 4.54 -13.63 9.79
N THR A 116 3.67 -14.18 8.95
CA THR A 116 2.45 -14.90 9.37
C THR A 116 2.51 -16.35 8.89
N PRO A 117 1.65 -17.26 9.40
CA PRO A 117 1.61 -18.63 8.91
C PRO A 117 1.39 -18.67 7.39
N LEU A 118 2.35 -19.24 6.65
CA LEU A 118 2.33 -19.32 5.20
C LEU A 118 1.34 -20.39 4.72
N CYS A 119 0.57 -20.06 3.69
CA CYS A 119 -0.31 -20.99 2.99
C CYS A 119 0.45 -21.94 2.06
N ARG A 120 1.68 -21.59 1.67
CA ARG A 120 2.57 -22.34 0.74
C ARG A 120 1.93 -22.56 -0.62
N ASN A 121 1.29 -21.53 -1.17
CA ASN A 121 0.68 -21.55 -2.49
C ASN A 121 1.53 -20.77 -3.52
N ASP A 122 1.14 -20.85 -4.80
CA ASP A 122 1.85 -20.15 -5.87
C ASP A 122 1.80 -18.63 -5.74
N GLU A 123 0.70 -18.07 -5.22
CA GLU A 123 0.57 -16.62 -5.02
C GLU A 123 1.63 -16.10 -4.04
N GLU A 124 1.87 -16.79 -2.92
CA GLU A 124 2.90 -16.47 -1.94
C GLU A 124 4.31 -16.67 -2.50
N ARG A 125 4.55 -17.76 -3.23
CA ARG A 125 5.85 -18.04 -3.87
C ARG A 125 6.21 -16.94 -4.85
N GLU A 126 5.32 -16.63 -5.77
CA GLU A 126 5.57 -15.63 -6.80
C GLU A 126 5.66 -14.20 -6.23
N LEU A 127 4.96 -13.90 -5.12
CA LEU A 127 5.15 -12.64 -4.40
C LEU A 127 6.54 -12.59 -3.75
N ALA A 128 7.03 -13.70 -3.19
CA ALA A 128 8.36 -13.78 -2.61
C ALA A 128 9.45 -13.57 -3.67
N GLU A 129 9.31 -14.18 -4.85
CA GLU A 129 10.22 -14.00 -5.99
C GLU A 129 10.31 -12.53 -6.43
N LEU A 130 9.20 -11.78 -6.38
CA LEU A 130 9.23 -10.34 -6.67
C LEU A 130 9.96 -9.53 -5.59
N PHE A 131 9.83 -9.90 -4.32
CA PHE A 131 10.56 -9.21 -3.25
C PHE A 131 12.06 -9.54 -3.31
N GLU A 132 12.43 -10.76 -3.65
CA GLU A 132 13.82 -11.14 -3.91
C GLU A 132 14.40 -10.28 -5.05
N ALA A 133 13.71 -10.22 -6.20
CA ALA A 133 14.12 -9.37 -7.31
C ALA A 133 14.22 -7.88 -6.92
N LEU A 134 13.26 -7.35 -6.14
CA LEU A 134 13.28 -5.96 -5.70
C LEU A 134 14.51 -5.63 -4.84
N LEU A 135 14.98 -6.58 -4.03
CA LEU A 135 16.13 -6.39 -3.13
C LEU A 135 17.48 -6.52 -3.85
N GLU A 136 17.50 -7.13 -5.03
CA GLU A 136 18.69 -7.25 -5.89
C GLU A 136 18.88 -6.07 -6.86
N GLU A 137 17.86 -5.21 -7.02
CA GLU A 137 17.90 -3.98 -7.84
C GLU A 137 18.75 -2.85 -7.21
#